data_AF-A0A935BMN8-F1
#
_entry.id   AF-A0A935BMN8-F1
#
_cell.length_a   1.000
_cell.length_b   1.000
_cell.length_c   1.000
_cell.angle_alpha   90.00
_cell.angle_beta   90.00
_cell.angle_gamma   90.00
#
_symmetry.space_group_name_H-M   'P 1'
#
loop_
_entity.id
_entity.type
_entity.pdbx_description
1 polymer ?
#
loop_
_entity_poly.entity_id
_entity_poly.type
_entity_poly.pdbx_seq_one_letter_code
_entity_poly.pdbx_strand_id
1 'polypeptide(L)'
;MKCKPTFVHRLWGTIFFHNLLYSDRQYGSNYHLLNTIAEYKPFEPQGKTGLRKYVRSKWCQKNEVSRVFEDLVKDAKFKYVFLSYNNEGLMSVDEVRRIMEKYGRYELSQIAYQRFKADKTEARNHKAVGTSEYLHILEKN
;
A
#
# COMPACT_ATOMS: atom_id res chain seq x y z
N MET A 1 -16.35 -10.55 9.72
CA MET A 1 -15.53 -11.16 8.64
C MET A 1 -14.05 -10.97 8.97
N LYS A 2 -13.31 -12.04 9.29
CA LYS A 2 -11.85 -11.98 9.44
C LYS A 2 -11.23 -11.91 8.05
N CYS A 3 -11.02 -10.71 7.50
CA CYS A 3 -10.03 -10.54 6.44
C CYS A 3 -8.64 -10.76 7.07
N LYS A 4 -8.26 -12.03 7.25
CA LYS A 4 -6.83 -12.37 7.26
C LYS A 4 -6.38 -12.16 5.82
N PRO A 5 -5.45 -11.23 5.54
CA PRO A 5 -4.76 -11.27 4.26
C PRO A 5 -3.96 -12.59 4.25
N THR A 6 -4.53 -13.63 3.64
CA THR A 6 -3.82 -14.87 3.38
C THR A 6 -2.84 -14.56 2.26
N PHE A 7 -1.62 -14.21 2.64
CA PHE A 7 -0.54 -14.04 1.68
C PHE A 7 -0.23 -15.40 1.07
N VAL A 8 -0.43 -15.53 -0.23
CA VAL A 8 -0.21 -16.78 -0.97
C VAL A 8 1.30 -17.01 -1.07
N HIS A 9 1.85 -17.93 -0.28
CA HIS A 9 3.28 -18.27 -0.24
C HIS A 9 3.79 -19.06 -1.46
N ARG A 10 2.96 -19.31 -2.46
CA ARG A 10 3.34 -19.93 -3.74
C ARG A 10 2.64 -19.25 -4.89
N LEU A 11 3.30 -18.28 -5.47
CA LEU A 11 2.92 -17.73 -6.76
C LEU A 11 4.05 -18.07 -7.74
N TRP A 12 3.70 -18.70 -8.85
CA TRP A 12 4.55 -18.89 -10.03
C TRP A 12 3.89 -18.06 -11.15
N GLY A 13 4.62 -17.19 -11.85
CA GLY A 13 4.02 -16.17 -12.75
C GLY A 13 4.85 -14.89 -12.90
N THR A 14 4.24 -13.76 -13.29
CA THR A 14 4.85 -12.41 -13.29
C THR A 14 4.21 -11.63 -12.16
N ILE A 15 4.98 -11.13 -11.17
CA ILE A 15 4.37 -10.31 -10.11
C ILE A 15 3.95 -8.97 -10.71
N PHE A 16 2.64 -8.72 -10.77
CA PHE A 16 2.05 -7.41 -10.95
C PHE A 16 1.38 -7.01 -9.62
N PHE A 17 2.03 -6.13 -8.86
CA PHE A 17 1.47 -5.65 -7.59
C PHE A 17 0.62 -4.40 -7.82
N HIS A 18 -0.71 -4.55 -7.78
CA HIS A 18 -1.65 -3.42 -7.86
C HIS A 18 -2.22 -3.13 -6.46
N ASN A 19 -1.88 -1.94 -5.94
CA ASN A 19 -2.50 -1.22 -4.82
C ASN A 19 -2.34 -1.80 -3.40
N LEU A 20 -1.12 -1.70 -2.85
CA LEU A 20 -0.94 -1.65 -1.40
C LEU A 20 -1.32 -0.25 -0.90
N LEU A 21 -2.62 -0.02 -0.78
CA LEU A 21 -3.26 0.98 0.05
C LEU A 21 -2.40 2.22 0.34
N TYR A 22 -2.49 3.17 -0.60
CA TYR A 22 -1.76 4.45 -0.68
C TYR A 22 -1.89 5.39 0.53
N SER A 23 -2.46 4.98 1.65
CA SER A 23 -2.58 5.84 2.82
C SER A 23 -2.69 5.06 4.12
N ASP A 24 -2.45 5.75 5.24
CA ASP A 24 -2.74 5.24 6.59
C ASP A 24 -4.22 4.83 6.80
N ARG A 25 -5.12 5.20 5.87
CA ARG A 25 -6.54 4.82 5.92
C ARG A 25 -6.70 3.33 5.64
N GLN A 26 -7.14 2.62 6.65
CA GLN A 26 -7.32 1.18 6.57
C GLN A 26 -8.78 0.81 6.33
N TYR A 27 -8.99 -0.22 5.50
CA TYR A 27 -10.31 -0.82 5.30
C TYR A 27 -10.99 -1.19 6.63
N GLY A 28 -10.22 -1.66 7.61
CA GLY A 28 -10.75 -2.01 8.94
C GLY A 28 -11.44 -0.85 9.64
N SER A 29 -10.90 0.37 9.56
CA SER A 29 -11.57 1.56 10.10
C SER A 29 -12.63 2.10 9.15
N ASN A 30 -12.37 2.18 7.84
CA ASN A 30 -13.30 2.79 6.89
C ASN A 30 -14.64 2.03 6.80
N TYR A 31 -14.62 0.72 6.98
CA TYR A 31 -15.80 -0.15 6.88
C TYR A 31 -16.20 -0.76 8.23
N HIS A 32 -15.79 -0.15 9.35
CA HIS A 32 -16.01 -0.72 10.68
C HIS A 32 -17.50 -0.96 11.00
N LEU A 33 -18.39 -0.09 10.49
CA LEU A 33 -19.84 -0.23 10.67
C LEU A 33 -20.37 -1.44 9.90
N LEU A 34 -20.03 -1.56 8.62
CA LEU A 34 -20.45 -2.71 7.80
C LEU A 34 -19.88 -4.02 8.36
N ASN A 35 -18.61 -4.02 8.79
CA ASN A 35 -17.99 -5.16 9.45
C ASN A 35 -18.71 -5.54 10.74
N THR A 36 -19.17 -4.55 11.51
CA THR A 36 -19.91 -4.75 12.76
C THR A 36 -21.30 -5.33 12.50
N ILE A 37 -22.02 -4.80 11.50
CA ILE A 37 -23.33 -5.32 11.08
C ILE A 37 -23.18 -6.77 10.59
N ALA A 38 -22.20 -7.02 9.73
CA ALA A 38 -21.94 -8.35 9.18
C ALA A 38 -21.48 -9.37 10.23
N GLU A 39 -20.76 -8.95 11.27
CA GLU A 39 -20.35 -9.84 12.36
C GLU A 39 -21.46 -10.06 13.40
N TYR A 40 -22.39 -9.11 13.53
CA TYR A 40 -23.57 -9.15 14.39
C TYR A 40 -23.30 -9.64 15.84
N LYS A 41 -22.19 -9.16 16.40
CA LYS A 41 -21.77 -9.46 17.79
C LYS A 41 -21.68 -8.20 18.62
N PRO A 42 -21.93 -8.27 19.94
CA PRO A 42 -21.60 -7.18 20.84
C PRO A 42 -20.12 -6.78 20.75
N PHE A 43 -19.84 -5.50 20.99
CA PHE A 43 -18.49 -4.99 21.17
C PHE A 43 -18.54 -3.69 21.97
N GLU A 44 -17.42 -3.36 22.58
CA GLU A 44 -17.23 -2.07 23.24
C GLU A 44 -16.64 -1.07 22.23
N PRO A 45 -17.37 0.03 21.93
CA PRO A 45 -16.87 1.06 21.04
C PRO A 45 -15.68 1.80 21.65
N GLN A 46 -14.64 2.07 20.85
CA GLN A 46 -13.45 2.79 21.29
C GLN A 46 -13.28 4.13 20.57
N GLY A 47 -12.86 5.15 21.33
CA GLY A 47 -12.58 6.49 20.82
C GLY A 47 -13.84 7.26 20.36
N LYS A 48 -13.63 8.43 19.76
CA LYS A 48 -14.72 9.32 19.33
C LYS A 48 -15.58 8.75 18.20
N THR A 49 -15.04 7.82 17.41
CA THR A 49 -15.72 7.20 16.26
C THR A 49 -16.35 5.85 16.59
N GLY A 50 -16.22 5.35 17.83
CA GLY A 50 -16.84 4.10 18.25
C GLY A 50 -16.33 2.87 17.49
N LEU A 51 -15.03 2.84 17.19
CA LEU A 51 -14.42 1.76 16.42
C LEU A 51 -14.42 0.46 17.23
N ARG A 52 -14.73 -0.65 16.56
CA ARG A 52 -14.43 -1.99 17.08
C ARG A 52 -12.93 -2.20 17.07
N LYS A 53 -12.38 -2.91 18.07
CA LYS A 53 -10.97 -3.33 18.06
C LYS A 53 -10.67 -4.09 16.77
N TYR A 54 -9.70 -3.61 16.01
CA TYR A 54 -9.27 -4.21 14.74
C TYR A 54 -7.75 -4.33 14.71
N VAL A 55 -7.25 -5.22 13.86
CA VAL A 55 -5.81 -5.42 13.66
C VAL A 55 -5.36 -4.57 12.48
N ARG A 56 -4.37 -3.71 12.71
CA ARG A 56 -3.74 -2.91 11.65
C ARG A 56 -2.80 -3.79 10.83
N SER A 57 -2.97 -3.79 9.51
CA SER A 57 -2.05 -4.45 8.60
C SER A 57 -0.68 -3.78 8.65
N LYS A 58 0.40 -4.57 8.66
CA LYS A 58 1.78 -4.05 8.60
C LYS A 58 2.05 -3.25 7.32
N TRP A 59 1.37 -3.60 6.22
CA TRP A 59 1.41 -2.84 4.96
C TRP A 59 0.88 -1.41 5.07
N CYS A 60 0.06 -1.14 6.09
CA CYS A 60 -0.48 0.19 6.36
C CYS A 60 0.25 0.88 7.52
N GLN A 61 1.44 0.43 7.90
CA GLN A 61 2.24 1.02 8.98
C GLN A 61 3.55 1.54 8.42
N LYS A 62 3.77 2.85 8.48
CA LYS A 62 4.99 3.50 7.94
C LYS A 62 6.29 2.87 8.46
N ASN A 63 6.33 2.46 9.72
CA ASN A 63 7.52 1.88 10.32
C ASN A 63 7.76 0.40 9.96
N GLU A 64 6.74 -0.31 9.46
CA GLU A 64 6.83 -1.74 9.15
C GLU A 64 6.77 -2.02 7.64
N VAL A 65 6.21 -1.13 6.84
CA VAL A 65 5.94 -1.35 5.41
C VAL A 65 7.20 -1.70 4.63
N SER A 66 8.31 -0.99 4.87
CA SER A 66 9.59 -1.22 4.20
C SER A 66 10.14 -2.60 4.52
N ARG A 67 10.01 -3.06 5.77
CA ARG A 67 10.43 -4.40 6.19
C ARG A 67 9.59 -5.48 5.53
N VAL A 68 8.26 -5.34 5.57
CA VAL A 68 7.34 -6.34 4.99
C VAL A 68 7.49 -6.40 3.46
N PHE A 69 7.75 -5.26 2.83
CA PHE A 69 8.05 -5.21 1.41
C PHE A 69 9.37 -5.92 1.09
N GLU A 70 10.42 -5.72 1.87
CA GLU A 70 11.69 -6.43 1.70
C GLU A 70 11.54 -7.95 1.88
N ASP A 71 10.84 -8.40 2.93
CA ASP A 71 10.55 -9.81 3.16
C ASP A 71 9.80 -10.42 1.95
N LEU A 72 8.84 -9.68 1.38
CA LEU A 72 8.13 -10.11 0.17
C LEU A 72 9.06 -10.24 -1.03
N VAL A 73 9.87 -9.22 -1.32
CA VAL A 73 10.79 -9.23 -2.47
C VAL A 73 11.83 -10.36 -2.32
N LYS A 74 12.30 -10.62 -1.11
CA LYS A 74 13.22 -11.71 -0.80
C LYS A 74 12.61 -13.07 -1.12
N ASP A 75 11.42 -13.35 -0.58
CA ASP A 75 10.75 -14.66 -0.69
C ASP A 75 10.10 -14.91 -2.05
N ALA A 76 9.88 -13.86 -2.83
CA ALA A 76 9.35 -13.91 -4.19
C ALA A 76 10.25 -14.75 -5.13
N LYS A 77 9.78 -15.93 -5.55
CA LYS A 77 10.51 -16.82 -6.48
C LYS A 77 10.22 -16.49 -7.95
N PHE A 78 10.57 -15.28 -8.34
CA PHE A 78 10.22 -14.73 -9.64
C PHE A 78 11.42 -14.07 -10.31
N LYS A 79 11.57 -14.24 -11.62
CA LYS A 79 12.61 -13.55 -12.37
C LYS A 79 12.35 -12.04 -12.45
N TYR A 80 11.10 -11.63 -12.64
CA TYR A 80 10.73 -10.22 -12.71
C TYR A 80 9.69 -9.85 -11.63
N VAL A 81 9.90 -8.72 -10.97
CA VAL A 81 8.98 -8.12 -10.00
C VAL A 81 8.65 -6.71 -10.45
N PHE A 82 7.36 -6.43 -10.64
CA PHE A 82 6.86 -5.11 -10.98
C PHE A 82 6.06 -4.53 -9.81
N LEU A 83 6.38 -3.31 -9.43
CA LEU A 83 5.64 -2.55 -8.43
C LEU A 83 5.20 -1.21 -9.03
N SER A 84 3.89 -1.03 -9.17
CA SER A 84 3.29 0.28 -9.42
C SER A 84 3.09 0.99 -8.08
N TYR A 85 3.72 2.16 -7.92
CA TYR A 85 3.70 2.93 -6.69
C TYR A 85 3.76 4.43 -7.00
N ASN A 86 3.14 5.27 -6.20
CA ASN A 86 3.18 6.72 -6.41
C ASN A 86 3.92 7.45 -5.29
N ASN A 87 4.17 8.75 -5.48
CA ASN A 87 4.86 9.58 -4.49
C ASN A 87 4.03 9.91 -3.23
N GLU A 88 2.76 9.51 -3.15
CA GLU A 88 1.90 9.72 -1.98
C GLU A 88 1.85 8.48 -1.05
N GLY A 89 2.54 7.40 -1.41
CA GLY A 89 2.61 6.17 -0.62
C GLY A 89 3.41 6.28 0.67
N LEU A 90 3.39 5.21 1.47
CA LEU A 90 4.10 5.11 2.75
C LEU A 90 5.62 4.95 2.60
N MET A 91 6.09 4.35 1.49
CA MET A 91 7.52 4.22 1.17
C MET A 91 7.94 5.27 0.15
N SER A 92 9.13 5.85 0.28
CA SER A 92 9.67 6.70 -0.79
C SER A 92 10.17 5.87 -1.98
N VAL A 93 10.32 6.53 -3.14
CA VAL A 93 10.94 5.92 -4.33
C VAL A 93 12.33 5.37 -4.02
N ASP A 94 13.11 6.09 -3.21
CA ASP A 94 14.46 5.69 -2.79
C ASP A 94 14.43 4.49 -1.85
N GLU A 95 13.45 4.39 -0.96
CA GLU A 95 13.28 3.22 -0.09
C GLU A 95 12.99 1.96 -0.91
N VAL A 96 12.07 2.07 -1.88
CA VAL A 96 11.73 0.96 -2.77
C VAL A 96 12.94 0.54 -3.61
N ARG A 97 13.63 1.51 -4.23
CA ARG A 97 14.86 1.28 -5.01
C ARG A 97 15.90 0.52 -4.17
N ARG A 98 16.22 1.05 -2.99
CA ARG A 98 17.22 0.45 -2.08
C ARG A 98 16.88 -0.98 -1.69
N ILE A 99 15.59 -1.32 -1.57
CA ILE A 99 15.17 -2.69 -1.25
C ILE A 99 15.31 -3.59 -2.47
N MET A 100 14.81 -3.17 -3.64
CA MET A 100 14.84 -3.99 -4.85
C MET A 100 16.27 -4.26 -5.35
N GLU A 101 17.16 -3.26 -5.34
CA GLU A 101 18.56 -3.37 -5.79
C GLU A 101 19.36 -4.45 -5.04
N LYS A 102 18.95 -4.82 -3.81
CA LYS A 102 19.59 -5.91 -3.05
C LYS A 102 19.40 -7.28 -3.69
N TYR A 103 18.39 -7.45 -4.54
CA TYR A 103 17.95 -8.75 -5.02
C TYR A 103 18.14 -8.95 -6.53
N GLY A 104 18.71 -7.96 -7.23
CA GLY A 104 18.97 -8.04 -8.67
C GLY A 104 19.05 -6.69 -9.37
N ARG A 105 18.89 -6.69 -10.69
CA ARG A 105 18.95 -5.48 -11.52
C ARG A 105 17.65 -4.68 -11.38
N TYR A 106 17.78 -3.41 -11.02
CA TYR A 106 16.65 -2.50 -10.82
C TYR A 106 16.55 -1.49 -11.97
N GLU A 107 15.32 -1.24 -12.41
CA GLU A 107 14.96 -0.20 -13.37
C GLU A 107 13.73 0.57 -12.85
N LEU A 108 13.63 1.84 -13.20
CA LEU A 108 12.52 2.72 -12.82
C LEU A 108 11.96 3.40 -14.05
N SER A 109 10.67 3.22 -14.29
CA SER A 109 9.90 4.03 -15.24
C SER A 109 8.97 4.97 -14.47
N GLN A 110 8.82 6.21 -14.94
CA GLN A 110 7.98 7.22 -14.29
C GLN A 110 7.05 7.86 -15.32
N ILE A 111 5.80 8.05 -14.93
CA ILE A 111 4.81 8.83 -15.70
C ILE A 111 4.27 9.91 -14.78
N ALA A 112 4.38 11.17 -15.21
CA ALA A 112 3.82 12.30 -14.48
C ALA A 112 2.33 12.45 -14.83
N TYR A 113 1.47 12.50 -13.81
CA TYR A 113 0.04 12.76 -13.97
C TYR A 113 -0.36 14.11 -13.36
N GLN A 114 -1.20 14.85 -14.08
CA GLN A 114 -1.87 16.04 -13.54
C GLN A 114 -2.90 15.59 -12.50
N ARG A 115 -2.85 16.18 -11.30
CA ARG A 115 -3.78 15.84 -10.22
C ARG A 115 -5.20 16.22 -10.62
N PHE A 116 -6.14 15.27 -10.52
CA PHE A 116 -7.56 15.55 -10.75
C PHE A 116 -8.07 16.57 -9.73
N LYS A 117 -8.56 17.72 -10.20
CA LYS A 117 -9.15 18.79 -9.38
C LYS A 117 -10.67 18.62 -9.39
N ALA A 118 -11.24 18.15 -8.27
CA ALA A 118 -12.69 18.01 -8.14
C ALA A 118 -13.41 19.32 -7.77
N ASP A 119 -12.71 20.31 -7.17
CA ASP A 119 -13.30 21.56 -6.68
C ASP A 119 -12.60 22.83 -7.19
N LYS A 120 -13.36 23.93 -7.32
CA LYS A 120 -12.88 25.27 -7.66
C LYS A 120 -11.92 25.81 -6.59
N THR A 121 -10.96 26.59 -7.07
CA THR A 121 -9.62 26.84 -6.54
C THR A 121 -9.53 27.69 -5.25
N GLU A 122 -10.63 28.16 -4.66
CA GLU A 122 -10.56 29.29 -3.71
C GLU A 122 -10.51 28.93 -2.22
N ALA A 123 -10.66 27.66 -1.81
CA ALA A 123 -10.81 27.36 -0.39
C ALA A 123 -9.65 26.59 0.28
N ARG A 124 -8.64 26.08 -0.46
CA ARG A 124 -7.58 25.24 0.13
C ARG A 124 -6.22 25.46 -0.53
N ASN A 125 -5.22 25.83 0.27
CA ASN A 125 -3.80 25.84 -0.12
C ASN A 125 -3.37 24.41 -0.49
N HIS A 126 -3.39 24.07 -1.77
CA HIS A 126 -2.95 22.78 -2.27
C HIS A 126 -1.42 22.68 -2.15
N LYS A 127 -0.92 21.82 -1.25
CA LYS A 127 0.52 21.66 -0.96
C LYS A 127 1.33 20.95 -2.06
N ALA A 128 0.71 20.36 -3.08
CA ALA A 128 1.42 19.63 -4.13
C ALA A 128 0.74 19.76 -5.50
N VAL A 129 1.55 20.07 -6.52
CA VAL A 129 1.13 20.46 -7.88
C VAL A 129 0.80 19.25 -8.78
N GLY A 130 1.24 18.03 -8.42
CA GLY A 130 0.97 16.81 -9.19
C GLY A 130 1.28 15.53 -8.43
N THR A 131 0.82 14.40 -8.97
CA THR A 131 1.12 13.05 -8.47
C THR A 131 1.98 12.36 -9.53
N SER A 132 3.08 11.74 -9.12
CA SER A 132 3.92 10.95 -10.02
C SER A 132 3.66 9.48 -9.78
N GLU A 133 3.36 8.76 -10.85
CA GLU A 133 3.24 7.31 -10.85
C GLU A 133 4.59 6.72 -11.25
N TYR A 134 5.05 5.74 -10.48
CA TYR A 134 6.29 5.02 -10.70
C TYR A 134 5.98 3.55 -10.98
N LEU A 135 6.67 3.01 -11.96
CA LEU A 135 6.77 1.57 -12.19
C LEU A 135 8.20 1.15 -11.86
N HIS A 136 8.34 0.52 -10.71
CA HIS A 136 9.57 -0.11 -10.26
C HIS A 136 9.67 -1.50 -10.86
N ILE A 137 10.82 -1.81 -11.45
CA ILE A 137 11.10 -3.06 -12.15
C ILE A 137 12.33 -3.69 -11.53
N LEU A 138 12.22 -4.94 -11.11
CA LEU A 138 13.34 -5.72 -10.60
C LEU A 138 13.46 -7.01 -11.41
N GLU A 139 14.64 -7.24 -11.97
CA GLU A 139 15.07 -8.53 -12.50
C GLU A 139 15.94 -9.23 -11.45
N LYS A 140 15.41 -10.27 -10.80
CA LYS A 140 16.12 -11.03 -9.78
C LYS A 140 17.17 -11.95 -10.40
N ASN A 141 18.29 -12.08 -9.69
CA ASN A 141 19.38 -13.02 -10.03
C ASN A 141 18.96 -14.48 -9.87
#